data_AF-A0AAV6ZDD4-F1
#
_entry.id   AF-A0AAV6ZDD4-F1
#
_cell.length_a   1.000
_cell.length_b   1.000
_cell.length_c   1.000
_cell.angle_alpha   90.00
_cell.angle_beta   90.00
_cell.angle_gamma   90.00
#
_symmetry.space_group_name_H-M   'P 1'
#
loop_
_entity.id
_entity.type
_entity.pdbx_description
1 polymer ?
#
loop_
_entity_poly.entity_id
_entity_poly.type
_entity_poly.pdbx_seq_one_letter_code
_entity_poly.pdbx_strand_id
1 'polypeptide(L)'
;MLGDYDKVKAISEGSNCKCKCVVKPLNRDSCERSRNGHSQPEAFYTVETITSGPDCKCACVAPPSALNPCEGDFRLKKLIETDKNGLKLSTIIEMLEGAFYGLDLMKLHTVTTKIVGRVEKLEEVISKNITKEQEKIKDSVDEILTEINKKDKENTTVNENVSKLGQILQRDAAAAFTSTH
;
A
#
# COMPACT_ATOMS: atom_id res chain seq x y z
N MET A 1 9.67 -6.35 15.13
CA MET A 1 10.45 -5.23 14.56
C MET A 1 11.92 -5.54 14.76
N LEU A 2 12.64 -5.93 13.72
CA LEU A 2 14.10 -6.10 13.73
C LEU A 2 14.69 -4.89 12.99
N GLY A 3 14.78 -3.73 13.64
CA GLY A 3 15.01 -2.48 12.92
C GLY A 3 15.87 -1.42 13.62
N ASP A 4 16.43 -1.71 14.80
CA ASP A 4 17.33 -0.78 15.49
C ASP A 4 18.57 -1.52 16.02
N TYR A 5 19.29 -2.20 15.12
CA TYR A 5 20.73 -2.38 15.35
C TYR A 5 21.40 -1.02 15.06
N ASP A 6 21.61 -0.27 16.14
CA ASP A 6 22.57 0.83 16.29
C ASP A 6 22.85 1.70 15.06
N LYS A 7 21.95 2.67 14.85
CA LYS A 7 22.19 3.75 13.90
C LYS A 7 23.35 4.60 14.40
N VAL A 8 24.49 4.49 13.74
CA VAL A 8 25.64 5.39 13.91
C VAL A 8 25.15 6.83 13.88
N LYS A 9 25.51 7.60 14.90
CA LYS A 9 25.03 8.97 15.07
C LYS A 9 25.96 9.93 14.36
N ALA A 10 25.41 10.78 13.50
CA ALA A 10 26.10 11.93 12.95
C ALA A 10 25.96 13.11 13.94
N ILE A 11 27.08 13.73 14.27
CA ILE A 11 27.17 15.00 14.98
C ILE A 11 27.57 16.04 13.94
N SER A 12 26.77 17.10 13.78
CA SER A 12 27.02 18.18 12.82
C SER A 12 27.06 19.52 13.53
N GLU A 13 28.09 20.32 13.26
CA GLU A 13 28.24 21.70 13.74
C GLU A 13 28.42 22.64 12.53
N GLY A 14 27.65 23.73 12.47
CA GLY A 14 27.67 24.71 11.37
C GLY A 14 26.30 24.99 10.75
N SER A 15 26.18 26.07 9.96
CA SER A 15 24.93 26.46 9.30
C SER A 15 24.68 25.66 8.01
N ASN A 16 23.47 25.12 7.84
CA ASN A 16 23.04 24.29 6.69
C ASN A 16 23.79 22.96 6.48
N CYS A 17 24.40 22.42 7.54
CA CYS A 17 25.04 21.11 7.50
C CYS A 17 24.07 19.96 7.20
N LYS A 18 24.42 19.15 6.20
CA LYS A 18 23.91 17.78 6.04
C LYS A 18 25.09 16.85 6.27
N CYS A 19 24.96 15.85 7.14
CA CYS A 19 25.97 14.83 7.38
C CYS A 19 25.30 13.46 7.26
N LYS A 20 25.95 12.49 6.61
CA LYS A 20 25.51 11.10 6.53
C LYS A 20 26.59 10.22 7.12
N CYS A 21 26.21 9.26 7.96
CA CYS A 21 27.12 8.20 8.39
C CYS A 21 26.75 6.92 7.66
N VAL A 22 27.71 6.30 6.98
CA VAL A 22 27.56 4.96 6.39
C VAL A 22 28.47 4.03 7.17
N VAL A 23 27.99 2.83 7.49
CA VAL A 23 28.79 1.77 8.10
C VAL A 23 29.03 0.72 7.03
N LYS A 24 30.30 0.45 6.73
CA LYS A 24 30.67 -0.67 5.86
C LYS A 24 31.10 -1.84 6.74
N PRO A 25 30.40 -2.98 6.71
CA PRO A 25 30.82 -4.17 7.44
C PRO A 25 32.15 -4.72 6.87
N LEU A 26 32.96 -5.35 7.72
CA LEU A 26 34.17 -6.04 7.30
C LEU A 26 33.81 -7.33 6.54
N ASN A 27 34.60 -7.66 5.52
CA ASN A 27 34.52 -8.97 4.86
C ASN A 27 35.07 -10.06 5.79
N ARG A 28 34.55 -11.30 5.65
CA ARG A 28 34.93 -12.47 6.46
C ARG A 28 36.45 -12.69 6.57
N ASP A 29 37.20 -12.49 5.48
CA ASP A 29 38.65 -12.63 5.47
C ASP A 29 39.39 -11.55 6.27
N SER A 30 38.78 -10.37 6.41
CA SER A 30 39.32 -9.26 7.22
C SER A 30 39.14 -9.53 8.72
N CYS A 31 38.04 -10.21 9.08
CA CYS A 31 37.79 -10.70 10.43
C CYS A 31 38.86 -11.70 10.90
N GLU A 32 39.22 -12.67 10.07
CA GLU A 32 40.23 -13.66 10.46
C GLU A 32 41.61 -13.04 10.70
N ARG A 33 41.97 -11.97 9.97
CA ARG A 33 43.22 -11.23 10.18
C ARG A 33 43.21 -10.37 11.45
N SER A 34 42.06 -9.79 11.78
CA SER A 34 41.85 -9.01 13.02
C SER A 34 42.07 -9.86 14.28
N ARG A 35 41.67 -11.14 14.26
CA ARG A 35 41.85 -12.11 15.35
C ARG A 35 43.32 -12.29 15.77
N ASN A 36 44.26 -12.12 14.84
CA ASN A 36 45.69 -12.29 15.08
C ASN A 36 46.36 -11.01 15.62
N GLY A 37 45.59 -10.04 16.13
CA GLY A 37 46.10 -8.86 16.85
C GLY A 37 46.65 -7.73 15.99
N HIS A 38 46.32 -7.70 14.69
CA HIS A 38 46.90 -6.73 13.74
C HIS A 38 45.96 -5.60 13.29
N SER A 39 44.78 -5.45 13.90
CA SER A 39 43.82 -4.42 13.47
C SER A 39 43.53 -3.42 14.60
N GLN A 40 43.88 -2.17 14.34
CA GLN A 40 43.53 -1.02 15.16
C GLN A 40 41.99 -0.84 15.23
N PRO A 41 41.40 -0.42 16.38
CA PRO A 41 39.96 -0.15 16.58
C PRO A 41 39.31 0.76 15.53
N GLU A 42 40.11 1.50 14.79
CA GLU A 42 39.72 2.46 13.77
C GLU A 42 39.34 1.80 12.43
N ALA A 43 39.52 0.47 12.28
CA ALA A 43 39.31 -0.25 11.01
C ALA A 43 37.92 -0.88 10.84
N PHE A 44 37.01 -0.78 11.82
CA PHE A 44 35.75 -1.55 11.83
C PHE A 44 34.60 -0.91 11.04
N TYR A 45 34.73 0.33 10.61
CA TYR A 45 33.74 1.02 9.79
C TYR A 45 34.39 2.21 9.05
N THR A 46 34.01 2.43 7.80
CA THR A 46 34.38 3.65 7.07
C THR A 46 33.17 4.55 6.99
N VAL A 47 33.29 5.77 7.52
CA VAL A 47 32.24 6.78 7.46
C VAL A 47 32.51 7.72 6.30
N GLU A 48 31.60 7.78 5.34
CA GLU A 48 31.64 8.79 4.29
C GLU A 48 30.81 10.01 4.69
N THR A 49 31.48 11.16 4.85
CA THR A 49 30.80 12.42 5.13
C THR A 49 30.46 13.15 3.83
N ILE A 50 29.17 13.33 3.55
CA ILE A 50 28.71 14.22 2.48
C ILE A 50 28.41 15.57 3.12
N THR A 51 29.29 16.57 2.98
CA THR A 51 29.05 17.92 3.51
C THR A 51 28.43 18.84 2.45
N SER A 52 27.64 19.82 2.88
CA SER A 52 27.23 20.96 2.07
C SER A 52 27.04 22.16 2.99
N GLY A 53 27.70 23.28 2.69
CA GLY A 53 27.66 24.52 3.49
C GLY A 53 29.05 25.01 3.93
N PRO A 54 29.25 26.34 4.07
CA PRO A 54 30.47 26.88 4.66
C PRO A 54 30.54 26.54 6.17
N ASP A 55 31.75 26.25 6.67
CA ASP A 55 32.07 25.95 8.08
C ASP A 55 31.47 24.66 8.67
N CYS A 56 31.10 23.68 7.84
CA CYS A 56 30.52 22.43 8.33
C CYS A 56 31.55 21.46 8.94
N LYS A 57 31.36 21.07 10.20
CA LYS A 57 32.10 20.00 10.88
C LYS A 57 31.18 18.82 11.15
N CYS A 58 31.48 17.66 10.56
CA CYS A 58 30.74 16.42 10.81
C CYS A 58 31.63 15.41 11.54
N ALA A 59 31.07 14.71 12.52
CA ALA A 59 31.68 13.54 13.15
C ALA A 59 30.65 12.42 13.23
N CYS A 60 31.09 11.16 13.12
CA CYS A 60 30.21 10.01 13.26
C CYS A 60 30.66 9.16 14.43
N VAL A 61 29.73 8.87 15.34
CA VAL A 61 29.96 8.08 16.54
C VAL A 61 29.16 6.79 16.43
N ALA A 62 29.86 5.67 16.31
CA ALA A 62 29.26 4.35 16.43
C ALA A 62 29.22 3.96 17.92
N PRO A 63 28.08 3.53 18.47
CA PRO A 63 28.02 3.04 19.83
C PRO A 63 28.84 1.74 19.96
N PRO A 64 29.35 1.40 21.16
CA PRO A 64 30.05 0.14 21.38
C PRO A 64 29.21 -1.09 21.03
N SER A 65 27.88 -1.01 20.95
CA SER A 65 27.06 -2.13 20.48
C SER A 65 27.14 -2.36 18.96
N ALA A 66 27.73 -1.44 18.20
CA ALA A 66 28.25 -1.67 16.85
C ALA A 66 29.64 -2.36 16.85
N LEU A 67 30.12 -2.83 18.02
CA LEU A 67 31.39 -3.52 18.17
C LEU A 67 31.42 -4.79 17.32
N ASN A 68 32.37 -4.74 16.39
CA ASN A 68 32.94 -5.83 15.64
C ASN A 68 31.92 -6.68 14.84
N PRO A 69 31.73 -6.40 13.53
CA PRO A 69 30.96 -7.30 12.65
C PRO A 69 31.44 -8.76 12.66
N CYS A 70 32.63 -9.04 13.21
CA CYS A 70 33.19 -10.37 13.38
C CYS A 70 32.83 -11.07 14.70
N GLU A 71 32.27 -10.37 15.69
CA GLU A 71 31.95 -10.93 17.03
C GLU A 71 30.95 -12.08 16.92
N GLY A 72 29.94 -11.95 16.06
CA GLY A 72 28.97 -13.01 15.78
C GLY A 72 29.64 -14.27 15.22
N ASP A 73 30.52 -14.10 14.22
CA ASP A 73 31.26 -15.19 13.59
C ASP A 73 32.22 -15.87 14.58
N PHE A 74 32.90 -15.11 15.44
CA PHE A 74 33.78 -15.67 16.47
C PHE A 74 33.02 -16.45 17.53
N ARG A 75 31.88 -15.92 17.99
CA ARG A 75 31.02 -16.62 18.95
C ARG A 75 30.47 -17.90 18.35
N LEU A 76 30.04 -17.88 17.09
CA LEU A 76 29.58 -19.07 16.37
C LEU A 76 30.72 -20.09 16.20
N LYS A 77 31.91 -19.67 15.77
CA LYS A 77 33.07 -20.55 15.62
C LYS A 77 33.48 -21.17 16.95
N LYS A 78 33.48 -20.41 18.04
CA LYS A 78 33.74 -20.92 19.39
C LYS A 78 32.68 -21.92 19.85
N LEU A 79 31.41 -21.71 19.49
CA LEU A 79 30.34 -22.67 19.75
C LEU A 79 30.54 -23.96 18.94
N ILE A 80 30.91 -23.87 17.66
CA ILE A 80 31.26 -25.03 16.81
C ILE A 80 32.48 -25.79 17.39
N GLU A 81 33.49 -25.08 17.85
CA GLU A 81 34.68 -25.66 18.48
C GLU A 81 34.35 -26.32 19.83
N THR A 82 33.36 -25.79 20.56
CA THR A 82 32.87 -26.36 21.83
C THR A 82 31.89 -27.53 21.61
N ASP A 83 31.16 -27.58 20.49
CA ASP A 83 30.27 -28.69 20.08
C ASP A 83 31.04 -30.01 19.99
N LYS A 84 32.31 -29.97 19.56
CA LYS A 84 33.22 -31.13 19.62
C LYS A 84 33.31 -31.79 21.01
N ASN A 85 32.91 -31.09 22.07
CA ASN A 85 32.89 -31.56 23.46
C ASN A 85 31.47 -31.82 24.04
N GLY A 86 30.40 -31.86 23.23
CA GLY A 86 29.12 -32.48 23.66
C GLY A 86 27.82 -31.68 23.52
N LEU A 87 27.76 -30.60 22.74
CA LEU A 87 26.51 -29.86 22.47
C LEU A 87 26.29 -29.74 20.96
N LYS A 88 25.51 -30.67 20.35
CA LYS A 88 25.21 -30.71 18.91
C LYS A 88 24.64 -29.38 18.41
N LEU A 89 25.49 -28.51 17.90
CA LEU A 89 25.11 -27.19 17.40
C LEU A 89 24.14 -27.31 16.24
N SER A 90 24.25 -28.39 15.46
CA SER A 90 23.30 -28.74 14.40
C SER A 90 21.86 -28.77 14.91
N THR A 91 21.62 -29.33 16.10
CA THR A 91 20.28 -29.41 16.70
C THR A 91 19.76 -28.05 17.13
N ILE A 92 20.63 -27.15 17.62
CA ILE A 92 20.24 -25.79 17.96
C ILE A 92 19.90 -24.99 16.70
N ILE A 93 20.65 -25.17 15.62
CA ILE A 93 20.38 -24.54 14.32
C ILE A 93 19.04 -25.04 13.78
N GLU A 94 18.80 -26.35 13.76
CA GLU A 94 17.52 -26.95 13.34
C GLU A 94 16.35 -26.41 14.17
N MET A 95 16.51 -26.26 15.50
CA MET A 95 15.50 -25.67 16.38
C MET A 95 15.24 -24.19 16.08
N LEU A 96 16.30 -23.40 15.85
CA LEU A 96 16.19 -21.98 15.53
C LEU A 96 15.57 -21.75 14.15
N GLU A 97 15.94 -22.55 13.15
CA GLU A 97 15.32 -22.54 11.83
C GLU A 97 13.85 -22.91 11.94
N GLY A 98 13.50 -23.98 12.68
CA GLY A 98 12.12 -24.36 12.94
C GLY A 98 11.31 -23.25 13.63
N ALA A 99 11.89 -22.57 14.62
CA ALA A 99 11.25 -21.44 15.29
C ALA A 99 11.07 -20.22 14.37
N PHE A 100 12.05 -19.93 13.51
CA PHE A 100 12.00 -18.82 12.56
C PHE A 100 10.93 -19.05 11.48
N TYR A 101 10.90 -20.25 10.89
CA TYR A 101 9.86 -20.63 9.93
C TYR A 101 8.47 -20.67 10.57
N GLY A 102 8.35 -21.19 11.80
CA GLY A 102 7.08 -21.19 12.55
C GLY A 102 6.56 -19.77 12.82
N LEU A 103 7.45 -18.86 13.23
CA LEU A 103 7.10 -17.45 13.45
C LEU A 103 6.65 -16.77 12.15
N ASP A 104 7.36 -16.98 11.05
CA ASP A 104 7.01 -16.38 9.76
C ASP A 104 5.71 -16.94 9.18
N LEU A 105 5.43 -18.24 9.36
CA LEU A 105 4.15 -18.84 9.00
C LEU A 105 2.99 -18.18 9.78
N MET A 106 3.16 -17.93 11.08
CA MET A 106 2.15 -17.26 11.90
C MET A 106 1.94 -15.79 11.52
N LYS A 107 3.00 -15.08 11.14
CA LYS A 107 2.87 -13.72 10.58
C LYS A 107 2.11 -13.74 9.26
N LEU A 108 2.43 -14.67 8.36
CA LEU A 108 1.71 -14.83 7.09
C LEU A 108 0.23 -15.12 7.33
N HIS A 109 -0.09 -16.09 8.21
CA HIS A 109 -1.46 -16.38 8.60
C HIS A 109 -2.19 -15.12 9.09
N THR A 110 -1.54 -14.34 9.96
CA THR A 110 -2.10 -13.08 10.48
C THR A 110 -2.40 -12.06 9.37
N VAL A 111 -1.49 -11.89 8.41
CA VAL A 111 -1.70 -10.99 7.26
C VAL A 111 -2.82 -11.52 6.37
N THR A 112 -2.83 -12.81 6.07
CA THR A 112 -3.87 -13.46 5.27
C THR A 112 -5.25 -13.28 5.89
N THR A 113 -5.43 -13.55 7.19
CA THR A 113 -6.72 -13.34 7.89
C THR A 113 -7.19 -11.88 7.80
N LYS A 114 -6.27 -10.91 7.94
CA LYS A 114 -6.61 -9.49 7.79
C LYS A 114 -7.03 -9.13 6.36
N ILE A 115 -6.41 -9.72 5.35
CA ILE A 115 -6.78 -9.53 3.96
C ILE A 115 -8.16 -10.12 3.70
N VAL A 116 -8.41 -11.36 4.15
CA VAL A 116 -9.72 -12.02 4.03
C VAL A 116 -10.82 -11.15 4.62
N GLY A 117 -10.67 -10.68 5.87
CA GLY A 117 -11.69 -9.81 6.47
C GLY A 117 -11.88 -8.46 5.77
N ARG A 118 -10.84 -7.92 5.12
CA ARG A 118 -10.99 -6.71 4.28
C ARG A 118 -11.74 -7.00 2.98
N VAL A 119 -11.52 -8.17 2.38
CA VAL A 119 -12.21 -8.61 1.17
C VAL A 119 -13.69 -8.88 1.46
N GLU A 120 -14.02 -9.55 2.56
CA GLU A 120 -15.41 -9.77 3.00
C GLU A 120 -16.16 -8.45 3.19
N LYS A 121 -15.52 -7.46 3.85
CA LYS A 121 -16.11 -6.13 4.01
C LYS A 121 -16.27 -5.39 2.67
N LEU A 122 -15.32 -5.55 1.77
CA LEU A 122 -15.39 -4.96 0.43
C LEU A 122 -16.55 -5.57 -0.36
N GLU A 123 -16.72 -6.90 -0.30
CA GLU A 123 -17.83 -7.63 -0.91
C GLU A 123 -19.18 -7.11 -0.38
N GLU A 124 -19.33 -6.97 0.94
CA GLU A 124 -20.55 -6.44 1.56
C GLU A 124 -20.92 -5.03 1.05
N VAL A 125 -19.92 -4.13 0.97
CA VAL A 125 -20.13 -2.76 0.49
C VAL A 125 -20.49 -2.75 -1.00
N ILE A 126 -19.84 -3.57 -1.81
CA ILE A 126 -20.13 -3.69 -3.24
C ILE A 126 -21.56 -4.22 -3.44
N SER A 127 -21.96 -5.28 -2.74
CA SER A 127 -23.32 -5.83 -2.83
C SER A 127 -24.37 -4.79 -2.47
N LYS A 128 -24.20 -4.07 -1.35
CA LYS A 128 -25.11 -2.99 -0.95
C LYS A 128 -25.19 -1.87 -1.98
N ASN A 129 -24.05 -1.47 -2.55
CA ASN A 129 -24.00 -0.41 -3.53
C ASN A 129 -24.69 -0.81 -4.84
N ILE A 130 -24.50 -2.05 -5.31
CA ILE A 130 -25.18 -2.58 -6.50
C ILE A 130 -26.69 -2.61 -6.28
N THR A 131 -27.18 -3.09 -5.14
CA THR A 131 -28.61 -3.12 -4.84
C THR A 131 -29.21 -1.72 -4.85
N LYS A 132 -28.54 -0.75 -4.22
CA LYS A 132 -28.99 0.64 -4.17
C LYS A 132 -29.03 1.30 -5.56
N GLU A 133 -28.03 1.03 -6.39
CA GLU A 133 -28.02 1.52 -7.78
C GLU A 133 -29.14 0.89 -8.61
N GLN A 134 -29.44 -0.40 -8.41
CA GLN A 134 -30.57 -1.04 -9.09
C GLN A 134 -31.93 -0.45 -8.69
N GLU A 135 -32.15 -0.18 -7.41
CA GLU A 135 -33.37 0.48 -6.94
C GLU A 135 -33.52 1.86 -7.58
N LYS A 136 -32.45 2.66 -7.59
CA LYS A 136 -32.46 4.00 -8.20
C LYS A 136 -32.72 3.98 -9.71
N ILE A 137 -32.15 3.01 -10.43
CA ILE A 137 -32.41 2.81 -11.86
C ILE A 137 -33.88 2.43 -12.07
N LYS A 138 -34.41 1.52 -11.26
CA LYS A 138 -35.82 1.12 -11.33
C LYS A 138 -36.76 2.31 -11.12
N ASP A 139 -36.52 3.11 -10.08
CA ASP A 139 -37.31 4.31 -9.80
C ASP A 139 -37.26 5.30 -10.97
N SER A 140 -36.07 5.50 -11.56
CA SER A 140 -35.90 6.39 -12.72
C SER A 140 -36.64 5.87 -13.96
N VAL A 141 -36.65 4.55 -14.18
CA VAL A 141 -37.38 3.92 -15.29
C VAL A 141 -38.89 4.04 -15.08
N ASP A 142 -39.37 3.82 -13.86
CA ASP A 142 -40.79 3.98 -13.50
C ASP A 142 -41.24 5.44 -13.69
N GLU A 143 -40.43 6.42 -13.29
CA GLU A 143 -40.70 7.84 -13.51
C GLU A 143 -40.80 8.17 -15.02
N ILE A 144 -39.82 7.72 -15.83
CA ILE A 144 -39.85 7.90 -17.29
C ILE A 144 -41.11 7.26 -17.89
N LEU A 145 -41.49 6.06 -17.45
CA LEU A 145 -42.69 5.37 -17.93
C LEU A 145 -43.96 6.17 -17.61
N THR A 146 -44.04 6.79 -16.43
CA THR A 146 -45.18 7.65 -16.07
C THR A 146 -45.27 8.91 -16.93
N GLU A 147 -44.14 9.56 -17.22
CA GLU A 147 -44.07 10.75 -18.09
C GLU A 147 -44.43 10.42 -19.55
N ILE A 148 -43.98 9.27 -20.07
CA ILE A 148 -44.37 8.80 -21.41
C ILE A 148 -45.89 8.60 -21.48
N ASN A 149 -46.47 7.89 -20.50
CA ASN A 149 -47.91 7.65 -20.46
C ASN A 149 -48.73 8.94 -20.35
N LYS A 150 -48.22 9.96 -19.65
CA LYS A 150 -48.86 11.27 -19.55
C LYS A 150 -48.81 12.01 -20.89
N LYS A 151 -47.65 12.04 -21.54
CA LYS A 151 -47.49 12.62 -22.88
C LYS A 151 -48.34 11.92 -23.93
N ASP A 152 -48.48 10.61 -23.87
CA ASP A 152 -49.34 9.87 -24.80
C ASP A 152 -50.81 10.24 -24.62
N LYS A 153 -51.29 10.43 -23.38
CA LYS A 153 -52.64 10.93 -23.11
C LYS A 153 -52.86 12.36 -23.60
N GLU A 154 -51.89 13.25 -23.38
CA GLU A 154 -51.91 14.63 -23.89
C GLU A 154 -51.90 14.66 -25.43
N ASN A 155 -51.05 13.86 -26.06
CA ASN A 155 -50.99 13.75 -27.52
C ASN A 155 -52.30 13.22 -28.11
N THR A 156 -52.92 12.22 -27.46
CA THR A 156 -54.22 11.66 -27.89
C THR A 156 -55.31 12.73 -27.85
N THR A 157 -55.40 13.49 -26.75
CA THR A 157 -56.38 14.58 -26.62
C THR A 157 -56.14 15.73 -27.60
N VAL A 158 -54.89 16.09 -27.88
CA VAL A 158 -54.55 17.06 -28.92
C VAL A 158 -54.97 16.55 -30.30
N ASN A 159 -54.71 15.29 -30.62
CA ASN A 159 -55.04 14.73 -31.93
C ASN A 159 -56.56 14.63 -32.16
N GLU A 160 -57.32 14.31 -31.11
CA GLU A 160 -58.79 14.35 -31.13
C GLU A 160 -59.31 15.78 -31.39
N ASN A 161 -58.74 16.78 -30.71
CA ASN A 161 -59.13 18.19 -30.89
C ASN A 161 -58.80 18.71 -32.30
N VAL A 162 -57.63 18.36 -32.85
CA VAL A 162 -57.22 18.72 -34.21
C VAL A 162 -58.13 18.07 -35.24
N SER A 163 -58.46 16.79 -35.05
CA SER A 163 -59.41 16.07 -35.92
C SER A 163 -60.79 16.74 -35.92
N LYS A 164 -61.27 17.16 -34.75
CA LYS A 164 -62.55 17.86 -34.58
C LYS A 164 -62.54 19.25 -35.24
N LEU A 165 -61.44 19.99 -35.10
CA LEU A 165 -61.28 21.30 -35.76
C LEU A 165 -61.23 21.16 -37.30
N GLY A 166 -60.53 20.14 -37.80
CA GLY A 166 -60.50 19.82 -39.23
C GLY A 166 -61.88 19.54 -39.80
N GLN A 167 -62.72 18.77 -39.08
CA GLN A 167 -64.10 18.52 -39.48
C GLN A 167 -64.96 19.79 -39.49
N ILE A 168 -64.78 20.70 -38.53
CA ILE A 168 -65.49 21.98 -38.48
C ILE A 168 -65.11 22.83 -39.71
N LEU A 169 -63.81 22.99 -39.98
CA LEU A 169 -63.32 23.76 -41.12
C LEU A 169 -63.80 23.18 -42.47
N GLN A 170 -63.87 21.86 -42.60
CA GLN A 170 -64.40 21.21 -43.79
C GLN A 170 -65.90 21.50 -44.00
N ARG A 171 -66.65 21.57 -42.89
CA ARG A 171 -68.08 21.89 -42.90
C ARG A 171 -68.33 23.35 -43.25
N ASP A 172 -67.52 24.26 -42.70
CA ASP A 172 -67.60 25.69 -42.97
C ASP A 172 -67.21 26.01 -44.43
N ALA A 173 -66.17 25.34 -44.96
CA ALA A 173 -65.81 25.44 -46.36
C ALA A 173 -66.94 24.95 -47.27
N ALA A 174 -67.54 23.79 -46.98
CA ALA A 174 -68.66 23.26 -47.76
C ALA A 174 -69.88 24.20 -47.74
N ALA A 175 -70.18 24.83 -46.59
CA ALA A 175 -71.27 25.80 -46.48
C ALA A 175 -71.00 27.09 -47.27
N ALA A 176 -69.75 27.57 -47.29
CA ALA A 176 -69.36 28.73 -48.09
C ALA A 176 -69.57 28.48 -49.60
N PHE A 177 -69.20 27.30 -50.10
CA PHE A 177 -69.40 26.93 -51.51
C PHE A 177 -70.88 26.83 -51.94
N THR A 178 -71.78 26.49 -51.01
CA THR A 178 -73.23 26.45 -51.30
C THR A 178 -73.92 27.83 -51.30
N SER A 179 -73.26 28.87 -50.80
CA SER A 179 -73.82 30.23 -50.69
C SER A 179 -73.48 31.16 -51.87
N THR A 180 -72.66 30.68 -52.81
CA THR A 180 -72.16 31.46 -53.97
C THR A 180 -72.84 31.13 -55.30
N HIS A 181 -74.01 30.48 -55.32
CA HIS A 181 -74.68 30.12 -56.57
C HIS A 181 -76.13 30.59 -56.68
#